data_AF-A0ABD3F7B9-F1
#
_entry.id   AF-A0ABD3F7B9-F1
#
_cell.length_a   1.000
_cell.length_b   1.000
_cell.length_c   1.000
_cell.angle_alpha   90.00
_cell.angle_beta   90.00
_cell.angle_gamma   90.00
#
_symmetry.space_group_name_H-M   'P 1'
#
loop_
_entity.id
_entity.type
_entity.pdbx_description
1 polymer ?
#
loop_
_entity_poly.entity_id
_entity_poly.type
_entity_poly.pdbx_seq_one_letter_code
_entity_poly.pdbx_strand_id
1 'polypeptide(L)'
;MVESLGLAGLRSVAVQSTPIHRVQLLTPSPKARASPEPSLRLRLQHQWRANAWLLLTLGFLCCLGRLGADAAATEAVASKSKNDNTVATSTDLYIVLVSIPVLDKMLPLKHLAETLLSRGVRVGFALPENCRQWVSDLEGLEFISLGNIVGKGRATALDPSELQSLGVYESYANTLRYYASFQRPMFGPLLEDLEDDRPDLVVVDRYTFAGFDACHRLQLPYVVNDPHLLFDIDSPPAYIPAPFSNFTMHTTSVLERCLNSYYRLRFRLGLVHVYKEINAVRKEHGLEAIDSKHQMHGHALVLVNSVFGLDEARPMTPQFRMVGLLQSQKLQKERAEAESRRSRFPAALTTWLEAPEYQDKPLIFISFETDVPLTPELVTTIMSALETVDARLLWRITLQEQAAFDLRSRPRDSVMFLGDGLDDASVLALIPEIDLLLTAGDFQSMQEALVVGVPILGLPHSAEQVEGVNAVVRAGAAYRLDERSFSESNVRQAVDRMLIDEHETFKANAKHLGELVKTGGGVERAVDELLAVAEFGSRHLLPMRNLQPLYKTYLVDVYLIYGAILCGAAIILRTFVSVVLSIFQPLTPLEVLEAEEFAVNGQVSRAGEVGQKAVQ
;
A
#
# COMPACT_ATOMS: atom_id res chain seq x y z
N MET A 1 -9.23 -38.96 -14.10
CA MET A 1 -9.05 -37.78 -13.23
C MET A 1 -7.57 -37.49 -12.90
N VAL A 2 -6.62 -37.79 -13.82
CA VAL A 2 -5.21 -37.32 -13.75
C VAL A 2 -4.71 -36.89 -15.16
N GLU A 3 -5.58 -36.81 -16.17
CA GLU A 3 -5.22 -36.46 -17.56
C GLU A 3 -5.67 -35.05 -18.01
N SER A 4 -6.13 -34.18 -17.11
CA SER A 4 -6.62 -32.84 -17.46
C SER A 4 -5.69 -31.68 -17.04
N LEU A 5 -4.45 -31.95 -16.66
CA LEU A 5 -3.46 -30.94 -16.31
C LEU A 5 -2.22 -31.15 -17.19
N GLY A 6 -2.23 -30.53 -18.38
CA GLY A 6 -1.18 -30.59 -19.38
C GLY A 6 0.17 -30.06 -18.88
N LEU A 7 0.89 -30.89 -18.12
CA LEU A 7 2.25 -30.65 -17.62
C LEU A 7 3.24 -31.61 -18.26
N ALA A 8 3.16 -31.79 -19.58
CA ALA A 8 4.18 -32.48 -20.36
C ALA A 8 5.03 -31.44 -21.08
N GLY A 9 6.13 -31.00 -20.44
CA GLY A 9 7.10 -30.14 -21.13
C GLY A 9 7.97 -29.24 -20.28
N LEU A 10 8.60 -29.74 -19.21
CA LEU A 10 9.77 -29.07 -18.64
C LEU A 10 10.95 -30.04 -18.65
N ARG A 11 11.76 -29.92 -19.72
CA ARG A 11 13.04 -30.59 -19.88
C ARG A 11 13.99 -30.06 -18.79
N SER A 12 14.61 -30.98 -18.06
CA SER A 12 15.71 -30.68 -17.14
C SER A 12 16.92 -30.16 -17.92
N VAL A 13 17.38 -28.96 -17.58
CA VAL A 13 18.68 -28.45 -18.01
C VAL A 13 19.74 -29.10 -17.11
N ALA A 14 20.63 -29.85 -17.76
CA ALA A 14 21.72 -30.60 -17.15
C ALA A 14 22.72 -29.68 -16.45
N VAL A 15 23.06 -30.01 -15.20
CA VAL A 15 24.23 -29.48 -14.50
C VAL A 15 25.46 -30.22 -15.02
N GLN A 16 26.42 -29.47 -15.55
CA GLN A 16 27.73 -29.96 -16.00
C GLN A 16 28.51 -30.59 -14.83
N SER A 17 28.95 -31.83 -15.01
CA SER A 17 29.88 -32.51 -14.12
C SER A 17 31.33 -32.27 -14.56
N THR A 18 32.15 -31.78 -13.64
CA THR A 18 33.61 -31.68 -13.77
C THR A 18 34.26 -33.06 -13.57
N PRO A 19 35.29 -33.44 -14.35
CA PRO A 19 35.87 -34.79 -14.29
C PRO A 19 36.84 -34.95 -13.12
N ILE A 20 36.63 -36.00 -12.33
CA ILE A 20 37.58 -36.45 -11.29
C ILE A 20 38.61 -37.37 -11.95
N HIS A 21 39.90 -37.07 -11.73
CA HIS A 21 41.02 -37.85 -12.23
C HIS A 21 41.05 -39.28 -11.66
N ARG A 22 41.31 -40.22 -12.57
CA ARG A 22 41.54 -41.66 -12.38
C ARG A 22 42.80 -41.88 -11.53
N VAL A 23 42.68 -42.59 -10.40
CA VAL A 23 43.83 -43.17 -9.68
C VAL A 23 43.71 -44.70 -9.71
N GLN A 24 44.83 -45.33 -10.07
CA GLN A 24 44.99 -46.74 -10.38
C GLN A 24 44.68 -47.69 -9.21
N LEU A 25 44.05 -48.81 -9.54
CA LEU A 25 43.94 -50.02 -8.73
C LEU A 25 45.29 -50.74 -8.66
N LEU A 26 45.72 -51.11 -7.45
CA LEU A 26 46.73 -52.12 -7.19
C LEU A 26 46.14 -53.20 -6.28
N THR A 27 46.20 -54.45 -6.73
CA THR A 27 45.98 -55.70 -5.98
C THR A 27 47.36 -56.29 -5.57
N PRO A 28 47.48 -57.43 -4.84
CA PRO A 28 47.76 -57.42 -3.39
C PRO A 28 49.04 -58.20 -2.97
N SER A 29 49.31 -58.18 -1.64
CA SER A 29 50.11 -59.14 -0.81
C SER A 29 51.56 -58.71 -0.45
N PRO A 30 52.20 -59.20 0.66
CA PRO A 30 51.76 -60.08 1.74
C PRO A 30 51.95 -59.52 3.17
N LYS A 31 51.40 -60.27 4.15
CA LYS A 31 51.51 -60.16 5.62
C LYS A 31 52.76 -59.44 6.16
N ALA A 32 52.53 -58.39 6.97
CA ALA A 32 53.49 -57.83 7.92
C ALA A 32 52.90 -57.82 9.34
N ARG A 33 53.75 -58.14 10.31
CA ARG A 33 53.49 -58.38 11.75
C ARG A 33 52.72 -57.24 12.43
N ALA A 34 51.83 -57.63 13.35
CA ALA A 34 51.18 -56.73 14.29
C ALA A 34 52.21 -56.02 15.17
N SER A 35 52.16 -54.68 15.18
CA SER A 35 52.75 -53.83 16.22
C SER A 35 51.71 -53.59 17.33
N PRO A 36 52.13 -53.43 18.60
CA PRO A 36 51.21 -53.31 19.72
C PRO A 36 50.44 -51.99 19.67
N GLU A 37 49.15 -52.04 20.02
CA GLU A 37 48.29 -50.85 20.10
C GLU A 37 48.84 -49.84 21.14
N PRO A 38 48.83 -48.52 20.84
CA PRO A 38 49.21 -47.51 21.82
C PRO A 38 48.14 -47.41 22.91
N SER A 39 48.60 -47.35 24.16
CA SER A 39 47.75 -47.26 25.35
C SER A 39 46.74 -46.10 25.30
N LEU A 40 45.59 -46.30 25.96
CA LEU A 40 44.43 -45.39 25.99
C LEU A 40 44.78 -43.94 26.38
N ARG A 41 45.84 -43.74 27.18
CA ARG A 41 46.39 -42.42 27.54
C ARG A 41 46.99 -41.65 26.36
N LEU A 42 47.62 -42.34 25.41
CA LEU A 42 48.21 -41.71 24.22
C LEU A 42 47.14 -41.24 23.22
N ARG A 43 46.02 -41.99 23.09
CA ARG A 43 44.87 -41.59 22.27
C ARG A 43 44.16 -40.36 22.85
N LEU A 44 43.99 -40.30 24.17
CA LEU A 44 43.40 -39.14 24.84
C LEU A 44 44.26 -37.86 24.74
N GLN A 45 45.60 -37.99 24.83
CA GLN A 45 46.50 -36.86 24.61
C GLN A 45 46.50 -36.35 23.16
N HIS A 46 46.40 -37.25 22.17
CA HIS A 46 46.25 -36.86 20.77
C HIS A 46 44.90 -36.16 20.50
N GLN A 47 43.81 -36.65 21.10
CA GLN A 47 42.49 -36.02 20.98
C GLN A 47 42.45 -34.62 21.62
N TRP A 48 43.07 -34.45 22.79
CA TRP A 48 43.18 -33.15 23.46
C TRP A 48 44.02 -32.15 22.66
N ARG A 49 45.13 -32.58 22.07
CA ARG A 49 45.96 -31.73 21.21
C ARG A 49 45.24 -31.33 19.92
N ALA A 50 44.46 -32.24 19.33
CA ALA A 50 43.63 -31.94 18.16
C ALA A 50 42.49 -30.95 18.47
N ASN A 51 41.82 -31.08 19.63
CA ASN A 51 40.75 -30.17 20.05
C ASN A 51 41.28 -28.80 20.49
N ALA A 52 42.46 -28.74 21.11
CA ALA A 52 43.14 -27.48 21.45
C ALA A 52 43.58 -26.72 20.19
N TRP A 53 44.05 -27.43 19.16
CA TRP A 53 44.35 -26.84 17.85
C TRP A 53 43.09 -26.31 17.15
N LEU A 54 41.96 -27.01 17.26
CA LEU A 54 40.68 -26.56 16.69
C LEU A 54 40.16 -25.27 17.34
N LEU A 55 40.31 -25.14 18.67
CA LEU A 55 39.92 -23.93 19.41
C LEU A 55 40.85 -22.74 19.12
N LEU A 56 42.16 -22.99 18.94
CA LEU A 56 43.11 -21.95 18.55
C LEU A 56 42.93 -21.50 17.09
N THR A 57 42.61 -22.41 16.16
CA THR A 57 42.35 -22.03 14.76
C THR A 57 41.01 -21.31 14.60
N LEU A 58 39.97 -21.68 15.34
CA LEU A 58 38.68 -20.95 15.39
C LEU A 58 38.83 -19.54 16.01
N GLY A 59 39.65 -19.39 17.06
CA GLY A 59 39.96 -18.09 17.65
C GLY A 59 40.76 -17.16 16.71
N PHE A 60 41.69 -17.72 15.93
CA PHE A 60 42.53 -16.96 14.99
C PHE A 60 41.75 -16.54 13.72
N LEU A 61 40.83 -17.38 13.22
CA LEU A 61 39.93 -17.04 12.11
C LEU A 61 38.92 -15.92 12.46
N CYS A 62 38.46 -15.84 13.71
CA CYS A 62 37.63 -14.73 14.18
C CYS A 62 38.38 -13.39 14.30
N CYS A 63 39.70 -13.40 14.51
CA CYS A 63 40.51 -12.18 14.59
C CYS A 63 40.89 -11.63 13.20
N LEU A 64 41.08 -12.49 12.20
CA LEU A 64 41.37 -12.08 10.83
C LEU A 64 40.14 -11.54 10.08
N GLY A 65 38.94 -12.02 10.41
CA GLY A 65 37.69 -11.53 9.82
C GLY A 65 37.31 -10.08 10.20
N ARG A 66 37.91 -9.52 11.26
CA ARG A 66 37.68 -8.13 11.69
C ARG A 66 38.62 -7.11 11.03
N LEU A 67 39.71 -7.53 10.38
CA LEU A 67 40.68 -6.62 9.77
C LEU A 67 40.50 -6.43 8.25
N GLY A 68 39.69 -7.25 7.59
CA GLY A 68 39.44 -7.17 6.14
C GLY A 68 38.15 -6.46 5.71
N ALA A 69 37.22 -6.19 6.64
CA ALA A 69 35.90 -5.64 6.30
C ALA A 69 35.82 -4.10 6.41
N ASP A 70 36.66 -3.48 7.25
CA ASP A 70 36.62 -2.02 7.49
C ASP A 70 37.44 -1.21 6.47
N ALA A 71 38.22 -1.86 5.60
CA ALA A 71 39.01 -1.17 4.57
C ALA A 71 38.33 -1.13 3.17
N ALA A 72 37.35 -2.00 2.90
CA ALA A 72 36.73 -2.13 1.58
C ALA A 72 35.41 -1.35 1.41
N ALA A 73 34.86 -0.80 2.50
CA ALA A 73 33.60 -0.06 2.48
C ALA A 73 33.78 1.48 2.36
N THR A 74 35.02 1.97 2.39
CA THR A 74 35.31 3.41 2.52
C THR A 74 35.84 4.08 1.24
N GLU A 75 36.07 3.33 0.15
CA GLU A 75 36.67 3.89 -1.09
C GLU A 75 35.71 4.04 -2.28
N ALA A 76 34.41 3.74 -2.15
CA ALA A 76 33.47 3.82 -3.29
C ALA A 76 32.52 5.04 -3.29
N VAL A 77 32.66 6.01 -2.37
CA VAL A 77 31.78 7.21 -2.30
C VAL A 77 32.57 8.53 -2.37
N ALA A 78 33.80 8.51 -2.86
CA ALA A 78 34.59 9.72 -3.08
C ALA A 78 34.73 10.03 -4.58
N SER A 79 33.64 10.45 -5.24
CA SER A 79 33.81 11.35 -6.38
C SER A 79 32.63 12.31 -6.54
N LYS A 80 32.96 13.60 -6.35
CA LYS A 80 32.24 14.82 -6.73
C LYS A 80 30.86 15.08 -6.11
N SER A 81 30.87 15.46 -4.82
CA SER A 81 29.99 16.56 -4.37
C SER A 81 30.85 17.83 -4.35
N LYS A 82 30.58 18.73 -5.30
CA LYS A 82 31.08 20.10 -5.23
C LYS A 82 30.03 20.84 -4.40
N ASN A 83 30.36 21.15 -3.15
CA ASN A 83 29.55 22.02 -2.30
C ASN A 83 29.43 23.39 -2.99
N ASP A 84 28.28 23.66 -3.58
CA ASP A 84 27.67 24.99 -3.52
C ASP A 84 26.52 24.90 -2.53
N ASN A 85 26.79 25.32 -1.29
CA ASN A 85 25.74 25.63 -0.33
C ASN A 85 25.15 27.00 -0.71
N THR A 86 24.43 27.04 -1.82
CA THR A 86 23.39 28.04 -2.03
C THR A 86 22.11 27.43 -1.49
N VAL A 87 21.67 27.91 -0.33
CA VAL A 87 20.30 27.70 0.14
C VAL A 87 19.41 28.19 -0.99
N ALA A 88 18.77 27.27 -1.71
CA ALA A 88 17.76 27.63 -2.70
C ALA A 88 16.65 28.36 -1.93
N THR A 89 16.59 29.67 -2.10
CA THR A 89 15.39 30.43 -1.78
C THR A 89 14.24 29.83 -2.59
N SER A 90 13.03 29.73 -2.02
CA SER A 90 11.91 28.94 -2.57
C SER A 90 11.49 29.29 -4.02
N THR A 91 12.06 30.34 -4.60
CA THR A 91 11.87 30.81 -5.97
C THR A 91 12.49 29.91 -7.05
N ASP A 92 13.47 29.07 -6.71
CA ASP A 92 14.22 28.30 -7.72
C ASP A 92 13.76 26.83 -7.84
N LEU A 93 12.85 26.38 -6.95
CA LEU A 93 12.39 24.99 -6.93
C LEU A 93 11.34 24.75 -8.01
N TYR A 94 11.57 23.73 -8.86
CA TYR A 94 10.65 23.31 -9.90
C TYR A 94 10.02 21.94 -9.59
N ILE A 95 8.71 21.93 -9.37
CA ILE A 95 7.94 20.70 -9.09
C ILE A 95 6.94 20.45 -10.21
N VAL A 96 6.92 19.22 -10.74
CA VAL A 96 5.96 18.81 -11.76
C VAL A 96 4.96 17.82 -11.19
N LEU A 97 3.66 18.08 -11.39
CA LEU A 97 2.58 17.15 -11.05
C LEU A 97 2.13 16.39 -12.30
N VAL A 98 1.91 15.08 -12.18
CA VAL A 98 1.55 14.21 -13.31
C VAL A 98 0.34 13.36 -12.95
N SER A 99 -0.71 13.45 -13.78
CA SER A 99 -1.97 12.72 -13.59
C SER A 99 -2.50 12.15 -14.90
N ILE A 100 -3.28 11.08 -14.83
CA ILE A 100 -4.16 10.60 -15.91
C ILE A 100 -5.35 11.55 -16.10
N PRO A 101 -6.02 11.54 -17.26
CA PRO A 101 -7.17 12.40 -17.55
C PRO A 101 -8.46 11.87 -16.88
N VAL A 102 -8.41 11.66 -15.58
CA VAL A 102 -9.54 11.24 -14.75
C VAL A 102 -9.68 12.27 -13.64
N LEU A 103 -10.86 12.92 -13.58
CA LEU A 103 -11.07 14.12 -12.78
C LEU A 103 -10.80 13.87 -11.29
N ASP A 104 -11.37 12.80 -10.73
CA ASP A 104 -11.21 12.40 -9.34
C ASP A 104 -9.75 12.10 -8.92
N LYS A 105 -8.87 11.73 -9.87
CA LYS A 105 -7.44 11.50 -9.64
C LYS A 105 -6.63 12.78 -9.75
N MET A 106 -7.04 13.67 -10.63
CA MET A 106 -6.38 14.92 -10.94
C MET A 106 -6.69 16.02 -9.90
N LEU A 107 -7.93 16.09 -9.39
CA LEU A 107 -8.39 17.14 -8.47
C LEU A 107 -7.51 17.30 -7.21
N PRO A 108 -7.08 16.24 -6.52
CA PRO A 108 -6.18 16.40 -5.38
C PRO A 108 -4.83 17.02 -5.76
N LEU A 109 -4.29 16.66 -6.94
CA LEU A 109 -3.05 17.26 -7.46
C LEU A 109 -3.26 18.72 -7.84
N LYS A 110 -4.42 19.09 -8.41
CA LYS A 110 -4.76 20.50 -8.67
C LYS A 110 -4.69 21.35 -7.40
N HIS A 111 -5.21 20.86 -6.29
CA HIS A 111 -5.16 21.57 -5.01
C HIS A 111 -3.74 21.68 -4.44
N LEU A 112 -2.91 20.64 -4.62
CA LEU A 112 -1.48 20.71 -4.31
C LEU A 112 -0.77 21.77 -5.15
N ALA A 113 -1.05 21.82 -6.45
CA ALA A 113 -0.47 22.80 -7.36
C ALA A 113 -0.85 24.24 -6.98
N GLU A 114 -2.12 24.50 -6.65
CA GLU A 114 -2.58 25.81 -6.15
C GLU A 114 -1.78 26.25 -4.90
N THR A 115 -1.58 25.33 -3.95
CA THR A 115 -0.83 25.62 -2.73
C THR A 115 0.65 25.82 -2.98
N LEU A 116 1.27 25.03 -3.86
CA LEU A 116 2.68 25.21 -4.23
C LEU A 116 2.93 26.56 -4.91
N LEU A 117 2.05 26.95 -5.83
CA LEU A 117 2.08 28.27 -6.48
C LEU A 117 1.94 29.39 -5.45
N SER A 118 1.05 29.26 -4.47
CA SER A 118 0.89 30.26 -3.40
C SER A 118 2.11 30.39 -2.49
N ARG A 119 2.95 29.36 -2.42
CA ARG A 119 4.26 29.35 -1.75
C ARG A 119 5.42 29.84 -2.64
N GLY A 120 5.14 30.27 -3.87
CA GLY A 120 6.12 30.82 -4.81
C GLY A 120 7.00 29.76 -5.48
N VAL A 121 6.58 28.48 -5.45
CA VAL A 121 7.26 27.38 -6.16
C VAL A 121 6.90 27.45 -7.63
N ARG A 122 7.86 27.16 -8.52
CA ARG A 122 7.57 26.98 -9.95
C ARG A 122 6.87 25.63 -10.13
N VAL A 123 5.68 25.62 -10.72
CA VAL A 123 4.87 24.40 -10.82
C VAL A 123 4.52 24.08 -12.26
N GLY A 124 4.91 22.89 -12.70
CA GLY A 124 4.46 22.28 -13.94
C GLY A 124 3.33 21.29 -13.68
N PHE A 125 2.37 21.18 -14.61
CA PHE A 125 1.30 20.19 -14.54
C PHE A 125 1.17 19.47 -15.88
N ALA A 126 1.54 18.19 -15.89
CA ALA A 126 1.50 17.34 -17.06
C ALA A 126 0.17 16.58 -17.17
N LEU A 127 -0.59 16.93 -18.21
CA LEU A 127 -1.89 16.36 -18.54
C LEU A 127 -2.09 16.29 -20.07
N PRO A 128 -2.97 15.39 -20.55
CA PRO A 128 -3.45 15.47 -21.92
C PRO A 128 -4.05 16.83 -22.25
N GLU A 129 -3.85 17.31 -23.48
CA GLU A 129 -4.27 18.64 -23.94
C GLU A 129 -5.77 18.87 -23.79
N ASN A 130 -6.58 17.82 -24.00
CA ASN A 130 -8.04 17.85 -23.84
C ASN A 130 -8.50 18.10 -22.38
N CYS A 131 -7.59 18.07 -21.41
CA CYS A 131 -7.84 18.35 -20.01
C CYS A 131 -7.34 19.72 -19.55
N ARG A 132 -6.76 20.55 -20.44
CA ARG A 132 -6.19 21.87 -20.10
C ARG A 132 -7.14 22.75 -19.29
N GLN A 133 -8.42 22.75 -19.66
CA GLN A 133 -9.45 23.56 -18.99
C GLN A 133 -9.64 23.24 -17.50
N TRP A 134 -9.23 22.05 -17.04
CA TRP A 134 -9.38 21.66 -15.63
C TRP A 134 -8.44 22.39 -14.69
N VAL A 135 -7.32 22.92 -15.21
CA VAL A 135 -6.29 23.63 -14.43
C VAL A 135 -6.03 25.04 -14.93
N SER A 136 -6.78 25.52 -15.94
CA SER A 136 -6.58 26.84 -16.55
C SER A 136 -6.93 28.01 -15.62
N ASP A 137 -7.62 27.74 -14.51
CA ASP A 137 -7.93 28.69 -13.46
C ASP A 137 -6.77 28.92 -12.47
N LEU A 138 -5.69 28.14 -12.55
CA LEU A 138 -4.50 28.31 -11.71
C LEU A 138 -3.51 29.30 -12.35
N GLU A 139 -3.48 30.53 -11.83
CA GLU A 139 -2.54 31.57 -12.29
C GLU A 139 -1.08 31.17 -12.02
N GLY A 140 -0.21 31.30 -13.03
CA GLY A 140 1.22 30.99 -12.91
C GLY A 140 1.57 29.52 -13.09
N LEU A 141 0.60 28.63 -13.29
CA LEU A 141 0.84 27.22 -13.58
C LEU A 141 1.41 27.03 -14.99
N GLU A 142 2.47 26.23 -15.11
CA GLU A 142 3.02 25.81 -16.38
C GLU A 142 2.33 24.52 -16.84
N PHE A 143 1.45 24.63 -17.84
CA PHE A 143 0.77 23.45 -18.39
C PHE A 143 1.69 22.70 -19.36
N ILE A 144 2.02 21.45 -19.02
CA ILE A 144 2.80 20.54 -19.85
C ILE A 144 1.82 19.68 -20.67
N SER A 145 1.78 19.93 -21.98
CA SER A 145 0.86 19.23 -22.87
C SER A 145 1.41 17.86 -23.25
N LEU A 146 0.64 16.81 -22.94
CA LEU A 146 0.95 15.45 -23.39
C LEU A 146 0.30 15.12 -24.74
N GLY A 147 -0.20 16.13 -25.46
CA GLY A 147 -0.99 15.97 -26.67
C GLY A 147 -2.42 15.50 -26.40
N ASN A 148 -3.19 15.30 -27.47
CA ASN A 148 -4.56 14.79 -27.36
C ASN A 148 -4.54 13.28 -27.13
N ILE A 149 -4.79 12.86 -25.89
CA ILE A 149 -4.79 11.46 -25.50
C ILE A 149 -6.22 11.05 -25.12
N VAL A 150 -6.78 10.13 -25.89
CA VAL A 150 -8.03 9.46 -25.55
C VAL A 150 -7.67 8.07 -25.04
N GLY A 151 -8.08 7.76 -23.81
CA GLY A 151 -7.90 6.44 -23.22
C GLY A 151 -8.67 5.38 -24.00
N LYS A 152 -8.36 4.10 -23.76
CA LYS A 152 -9.29 3.04 -24.17
C LYS A 152 -10.61 3.26 -23.42
N GLY A 153 -11.76 2.97 -24.03
CA GLY A 153 -13.05 3.14 -23.34
C GLY A 153 -13.03 2.47 -21.96
N ARG A 154 -13.44 3.19 -20.92
CA ARG A 154 -13.62 2.61 -19.59
C ARG A 154 -14.83 1.68 -19.70
N ALA A 155 -14.63 0.40 -19.45
CA ALA A 155 -15.75 -0.51 -19.20
C ALA A 155 -16.27 -0.23 -17.80
N THR A 156 -16.91 0.93 -17.61
CA THR A 156 -17.74 1.19 -16.43
C THR A 156 -18.99 0.36 -16.56
N ALA A 157 -19.49 -0.15 -15.42
CA ALA A 157 -20.84 -0.64 -15.34
C ALA A 157 -21.75 0.51 -15.76
N LEU A 158 -22.47 0.37 -16.87
CA LEU A 158 -23.38 1.40 -17.40
C LEU A 158 -24.58 1.60 -16.48
N ASP A 159 -24.87 0.58 -15.68
CA ASP A 159 -25.92 0.50 -14.67
C ASP A 159 -25.28 -0.12 -13.41
N PRO A 160 -25.58 0.37 -12.19
CA PRO A 160 -25.22 -0.33 -10.96
C PRO A 160 -25.46 -1.85 -11.01
N SER A 161 -26.52 -2.31 -11.68
CA SER A 161 -26.80 -3.76 -11.84
C SER A 161 -25.70 -4.55 -12.58
N GLU A 162 -24.93 -3.92 -13.48
CA GLU A 162 -23.80 -4.53 -14.20
C GLU A 162 -22.58 -4.77 -13.30
N LEU A 163 -22.39 -3.97 -12.23
CA LEU A 163 -21.30 -4.19 -11.26
C LEU A 163 -21.42 -5.57 -10.60
N GLN A 164 -22.64 -6.08 -10.47
CA GLN A 164 -22.92 -7.38 -9.87
C GLN A 164 -22.67 -8.55 -10.82
N SER A 165 -23.01 -8.39 -12.09
CA SER A 165 -22.75 -9.42 -13.12
C SER A 165 -21.26 -9.55 -13.38
N LEU A 166 -20.55 -8.42 -13.38
CA LEU A 166 -19.09 -8.34 -13.54
C LEU A 166 -18.35 -8.80 -12.27
N GLY A 167 -18.85 -8.41 -11.10
CA GLY A 167 -18.25 -8.65 -9.79
C GLY A 167 -17.13 -7.66 -9.44
N VAL A 168 -17.03 -7.31 -8.15
CA VAL A 168 -16.10 -6.29 -7.61
C VAL A 168 -14.64 -6.49 -8.01
N TYR A 169 -14.15 -7.73 -8.07
CA TYR A 169 -12.75 -8.01 -8.43
C TYR A 169 -12.45 -7.72 -9.91
N GLU A 170 -13.36 -8.09 -10.81
CA GLU A 170 -13.17 -7.83 -12.24
C GLU A 170 -13.43 -6.36 -12.57
N SER A 171 -14.41 -5.74 -11.91
CA SER A 171 -14.64 -4.29 -11.97
C SER A 171 -13.39 -3.49 -11.59
N TYR A 172 -12.73 -3.85 -10.48
CA TYR A 172 -11.49 -3.19 -10.08
C TYR A 172 -10.35 -3.45 -11.08
N ALA A 173 -10.19 -4.70 -11.55
CA ALA A 173 -9.18 -5.02 -12.55
C ALA A 173 -9.39 -4.24 -13.87
N ASN A 174 -10.63 -4.10 -14.34
CA ASN A 174 -10.98 -3.30 -15.52
C ASN A 174 -10.69 -1.82 -15.33
N THR A 175 -10.97 -1.28 -14.15
CA THR A 175 -10.63 0.10 -13.80
C THR A 175 -9.12 0.33 -13.87
N LEU A 176 -8.31 -0.58 -13.31
CA LEU A 176 -6.86 -0.47 -13.40
C LEU A 176 -6.32 -0.66 -14.83
N ARG A 177 -6.93 -1.53 -15.65
CA ARG A 177 -6.58 -1.64 -17.08
C ARG A 177 -6.90 -0.37 -17.84
N TYR A 178 -8.01 0.30 -17.51
CA TYR A 178 -8.35 1.61 -18.06
C TYR A 178 -7.27 2.64 -17.71
N TYR A 179 -6.86 2.73 -16.44
CA TYR A 179 -5.75 3.62 -16.04
C TYR A 179 -4.43 3.26 -16.73
N ALA A 180 -4.09 1.96 -16.81
CA ALA A 180 -2.91 1.47 -17.53
C ALA A 180 -2.94 1.78 -19.04
N SER A 181 -4.12 2.00 -19.62
CA SER A 181 -4.24 2.32 -21.04
C SER A 181 -3.58 3.66 -21.41
N PHE A 182 -3.43 4.58 -20.46
CA PHE A 182 -2.76 5.86 -20.63
C PHE A 182 -1.22 5.78 -20.59
N GLN A 183 -0.68 4.66 -20.11
CA GLN A 183 0.77 4.49 -19.91
C GLN A 183 1.57 4.73 -21.19
N ARG A 184 1.24 3.99 -22.26
CA ARG A 184 1.95 4.07 -23.56
C ARG A 184 1.85 5.46 -24.22
N PRO A 185 0.66 6.09 -24.36
CA PRO A 185 0.57 7.38 -25.04
C PRO A 185 1.16 8.54 -24.23
N MET A 186 1.16 8.50 -22.90
CA MET A 186 1.74 9.58 -22.07
C MET A 186 3.26 9.50 -21.95
N PHE A 187 3.87 8.32 -22.04
CA PHE A 187 5.29 8.13 -21.73
C PHE A 187 6.24 8.97 -22.61
N GLY A 188 6.02 8.99 -23.93
CA GLY A 188 6.89 9.73 -24.86
C GLY A 188 6.90 11.25 -24.60
N PRO A 189 5.74 11.92 -24.62
CA PRO A 189 5.64 13.35 -24.33
C PRO A 189 6.15 13.73 -22.94
N LEU A 190 5.87 12.90 -21.91
CA LEU A 190 6.43 13.12 -20.57
C LEU A 190 7.95 13.04 -20.57
N LEU A 191 8.54 12.07 -21.28
CA LEU A 191 9.98 11.90 -21.31
C LEU A 191 10.67 13.09 -21.99
N GLU A 192 10.12 13.58 -23.10
CA GLU A 192 10.64 14.72 -23.85
C GLU A 192 10.65 15.99 -23.00
N ASP A 193 9.51 16.36 -22.42
CA ASP A 193 9.39 17.58 -21.62
C ASP A 193 10.25 17.55 -20.35
N LEU A 194 10.22 16.43 -19.61
CA LEU A 194 11.00 16.28 -18.36
C LEU A 194 12.52 16.12 -18.60
N GLU A 195 12.95 15.81 -19.82
CA GLU A 195 14.36 15.80 -20.22
C GLU A 195 14.84 17.20 -20.63
N ASP A 196 13.98 17.95 -21.34
CA ASP A 196 14.26 19.31 -21.80
C ASP A 196 14.27 20.34 -20.64
N ASP A 197 13.28 20.28 -19.75
CA ASP A 197 13.21 21.10 -18.55
C ASP A 197 13.02 20.24 -17.30
N ARG A 198 14.16 19.82 -16.75
CA ARG A 198 14.23 18.78 -15.71
C ARG A 198 13.76 19.32 -14.34
N PRO A 199 12.72 18.74 -13.73
CA PRO A 199 12.25 19.18 -12.41
C PRO A 199 13.10 18.64 -11.26
N ASP A 200 13.06 19.34 -10.13
CA ASP A 200 13.69 18.93 -8.87
C ASP A 200 12.91 17.81 -8.17
N LEU A 201 11.58 17.78 -8.36
CA LEU A 201 10.69 16.75 -7.80
C LEU A 201 9.48 16.53 -8.71
N VAL A 202 9.05 15.28 -8.84
CA VAL A 202 7.80 14.92 -9.52
C VAL A 202 6.77 14.41 -8.51
N VAL A 203 5.55 14.93 -8.55
CA VAL A 203 4.40 14.37 -7.80
C VAL A 203 3.57 13.54 -8.76
N VAL A 204 3.57 12.23 -8.55
CA VAL A 204 2.92 11.27 -9.45
C VAL A 204 1.65 10.77 -8.79
N ASP A 205 0.49 10.93 -9.45
CA ASP A 205 -0.71 10.18 -9.07
C ASP A 205 -0.42 8.69 -9.14
N ARG A 206 -0.80 7.97 -8.08
CA ARG A 206 -0.71 6.52 -7.91
C ARG A 206 -1.10 5.70 -9.15
N TYR A 207 -2.08 6.15 -9.94
CA TYR A 207 -2.56 5.42 -11.12
C TYR A 207 -1.93 5.86 -12.44
N THR A 208 -1.01 6.83 -12.38
CA THR A 208 -0.32 7.38 -13.55
C THR A 208 0.98 6.65 -13.85
N PHE A 209 0.86 5.42 -14.36
CA PHE A 209 2.00 4.52 -14.63
C PHE A 209 3.10 5.14 -15.51
N ALA A 210 2.74 5.97 -16.50
CA ALA A 210 3.71 6.68 -17.34
C ALA A 210 4.60 7.65 -16.53
N GLY A 211 4.05 8.28 -15.49
CA GLY A 211 4.80 9.18 -14.61
C GLY A 211 5.90 8.41 -13.85
N PHE A 212 5.57 7.23 -13.31
CA PHE A 212 6.56 6.35 -12.71
C PHE A 212 7.62 5.91 -13.72
N ASP A 213 7.20 5.52 -14.93
CA ASP A 213 8.12 5.09 -15.98
C ASP A 213 9.10 6.20 -16.37
N ALA A 214 8.62 7.43 -16.55
CA ALA A 214 9.44 8.60 -16.87
C ALA A 214 10.43 8.90 -15.73
N CYS A 215 9.97 8.88 -14.47
CA CYS A 215 10.84 9.08 -13.30
C CYS A 215 11.93 8.01 -13.21
N HIS A 216 11.59 6.74 -13.44
CA HIS A 216 12.57 5.64 -13.44
C HIS A 216 13.58 5.78 -14.60
N ARG A 217 13.12 6.19 -15.79
CA ARG A 217 13.98 6.37 -16.97
C ARG A 217 14.96 7.52 -16.80
N LEU A 218 14.51 8.64 -16.24
CA LEU A 218 15.31 9.85 -16.05
C LEU A 218 16.02 9.89 -14.69
N GLN A 219 15.73 8.94 -13.79
CA GLN A 219 16.20 8.91 -12.41
C GLN A 219 15.81 10.18 -11.63
N LEU A 220 14.55 10.61 -11.78
CA LEU A 220 13.99 11.74 -11.06
C LEU A 220 13.47 11.29 -9.68
N PRO A 221 13.68 12.09 -8.61
CA PRO A 221 12.99 11.86 -7.35
C PRO A 221 11.49 12.12 -7.52
N TYR A 222 10.66 11.33 -6.85
CA TYR A 222 9.22 11.50 -6.91
C TYR A 222 8.55 11.25 -5.55
N VAL A 223 7.36 11.82 -5.41
CA VAL A 223 6.39 11.54 -4.35
C VAL A 223 5.14 10.96 -5.00
N VAL A 224 4.50 10.00 -4.34
CA VAL A 224 3.24 9.42 -4.80
C VAL A 224 2.08 10.09 -4.08
N ASN A 225 1.08 10.56 -4.83
CA ASN A 225 -0.23 10.90 -4.27
C ASN A 225 -1.18 9.72 -4.46
N ASP A 226 -1.62 9.12 -3.37
CA ASP A 226 -2.68 8.12 -3.32
C ASP A 226 -4.02 8.83 -3.04
N PRO A 227 -4.89 8.98 -4.04
CA PRO A 227 -6.14 9.72 -3.89
C PRO A 227 -7.24 8.92 -3.19
N HIS A 228 -6.94 7.74 -2.64
CA HIS A 228 -7.95 6.86 -2.04
C HIS A 228 -7.45 6.17 -0.74
N LEU A 229 -8.32 5.32 -0.17
CA LEU A 229 -8.02 4.37 0.90
C LEU A 229 -6.84 3.44 0.57
N LEU A 230 -6.17 2.96 1.62
CA LEU A 230 -5.02 2.06 1.59
C LEU A 230 -5.38 0.61 1.21
N PHE A 231 -6.10 0.38 0.10
CA PHE A 231 -6.65 -0.93 -0.26
C PHE A 231 -5.61 -2.06 -0.23
N ASP A 232 -4.52 -1.86 -0.97
CA ASP A 232 -3.45 -2.81 -1.17
C ASP A 232 -2.19 -2.41 -0.40
N ILE A 233 -2.27 -1.58 0.65
CA ILE A 233 -1.12 -1.27 1.51
C ILE A 233 -1.34 -1.97 2.86
N ASP A 234 -1.06 -3.27 2.86
CA ASP A 234 -1.49 -4.24 3.87
C ASP A 234 -0.31 -4.91 4.61
N SER A 235 0.75 -4.19 5.02
CA SER A 235 1.95 -4.83 5.59
C SER A 235 2.14 -4.56 7.10
N PRO A 236 2.01 -5.57 7.99
CA PRO A 236 1.69 -6.98 7.73
C PRO A 236 0.18 -7.24 7.51
N PRO A 237 -0.22 -8.23 6.69
CA PRO A 237 -1.61 -8.38 6.24
C PRO A 237 -2.51 -9.15 7.21
N ALA A 238 -2.00 -9.55 8.38
CA ALA A 238 -2.55 -10.64 9.16
C ALA A 238 -3.97 -10.39 9.70
N TYR A 239 -4.29 -9.15 10.06
CA TYR A 239 -5.59 -8.75 10.60
C TYR A 239 -6.30 -7.68 9.77
N ILE A 240 -5.62 -7.11 8.77
CA ILE A 240 -6.21 -6.15 7.86
C ILE A 240 -7.23 -6.89 6.99
N PRO A 241 -8.45 -6.39 6.78
CA PRO A 241 -9.40 -6.97 5.85
C PRO A 241 -8.84 -6.98 4.44
N ALA A 242 -9.18 -7.99 3.66
CA ALA A 242 -8.85 -8.04 2.25
C ALA A 242 -9.75 -7.06 1.51
N PRO A 243 -9.24 -6.37 0.47
CA PRO A 243 -10.10 -5.56 -0.40
C PRO A 243 -11.29 -6.36 -0.90
N PHE A 244 -12.47 -5.74 -0.86
CA PHE A 244 -13.75 -6.29 -1.32
C PHE A 244 -14.27 -7.48 -0.52
N SER A 245 -13.73 -7.71 0.69
CA SER A 245 -14.25 -8.75 1.60
C SER A 245 -15.49 -8.32 2.38
N ASN A 246 -15.77 -7.02 2.47
CA ASN A 246 -16.76 -6.41 3.37
C ASN A 246 -16.53 -6.71 4.87
N PHE A 247 -15.40 -7.28 5.24
CA PHE A 247 -15.03 -7.51 6.64
C PHE A 247 -14.47 -6.24 7.28
N THR A 248 -14.55 -6.15 8.60
CA THR A 248 -13.96 -5.05 9.39
C THR A 248 -13.07 -5.59 10.49
N MET A 249 -11.98 -4.87 10.81
CA MET A 249 -11.05 -5.28 11.86
C MET A 249 -11.70 -5.41 13.23
N HIS A 250 -12.77 -4.66 13.48
CA HIS A 250 -13.39 -4.54 14.79
C HIS A 250 -14.36 -5.67 15.13
N THR A 251 -15.01 -6.28 14.12
CA THR A 251 -16.09 -7.26 14.35
C THR A 251 -15.88 -8.60 13.66
N THR A 252 -14.70 -8.86 13.07
CA THR A 252 -14.45 -10.15 12.39
C THR A 252 -14.58 -11.36 13.33
N SER A 253 -15.35 -12.34 12.87
CA SER A 253 -15.42 -13.69 13.40
C SER A 253 -14.19 -14.54 13.01
N VAL A 254 -14.04 -15.70 13.63
CA VAL A 254 -12.98 -16.66 13.26
C VAL A 254 -13.11 -17.11 11.80
N LEU A 255 -14.34 -17.34 11.34
CA LEU A 255 -14.60 -17.75 9.96
C LEU A 255 -14.20 -16.65 8.97
N GLU A 256 -14.56 -15.40 9.24
CA GLU A 256 -14.18 -14.26 8.38
C GLU A 256 -12.66 -14.08 8.32
N ARG A 257 -11.95 -14.26 9.44
CA ARG A 257 -10.47 -14.24 9.45
C ARG A 257 -9.87 -15.38 8.61
N CYS A 258 -10.47 -16.57 8.62
CA CYS A 258 -10.07 -17.66 7.72
C CYS A 258 -10.31 -17.30 6.24
N LEU A 259 -11.50 -16.77 5.94
CA LEU A 259 -11.89 -16.36 4.58
C LEU A 259 -11.10 -15.15 4.08
N ASN A 260 -10.60 -14.30 4.96
CA ASN A 260 -9.81 -13.13 4.63
C ASN A 260 -8.60 -13.47 3.76
N SER A 261 -7.94 -14.60 4.04
CA SER A 261 -6.81 -15.10 3.24
C SER A 261 -7.23 -15.48 1.82
N TYR A 262 -8.43 -16.07 1.67
CA TYR A 262 -9.00 -16.39 0.37
C TYR A 262 -9.32 -15.12 -0.44
N TYR A 263 -10.01 -14.13 0.16
CA TYR A 263 -10.30 -12.86 -0.51
C TYR A 263 -9.03 -12.10 -0.89
N ARG A 264 -8.01 -12.12 -0.01
CA ARG A 264 -6.70 -11.52 -0.30
C ARG A 264 -5.99 -12.20 -1.46
N LEU A 265 -6.02 -13.54 -1.52
CA LEU A 265 -5.47 -14.28 -2.65
C LEU A 265 -6.21 -13.95 -3.93
N ARG A 266 -7.55 -13.92 -3.89
CA ARG A 266 -8.40 -13.57 -5.04
C ARG A 266 -8.09 -12.16 -5.56
N PHE A 267 -7.99 -11.17 -4.67
CA PHE A 267 -7.57 -9.81 -5.00
C PHE A 267 -6.21 -9.80 -5.71
N ARG A 268 -5.20 -10.45 -5.13
CA ARG A 268 -3.84 -10.50 -5.69
C ARG A 268 -3.80 -11.16 -7.06
N LEU A 269 -4.52 -12.27 -7.26
CA LEU A 269 -4.58 -12.96 -8.55
C LEU A 269 -5.26 -12.11 -9.63
N GLY A 270 -6.27 -11.32 -9.28
CA GLY A 270 -6.89 -10.36 -10.21
C GLY A 270 -5.89 -9.33 -10.73
N LEU A 271 -5.02 -8.83 -9.86
CA LEU A 271 -3.99 -7.84 -10.22
C LEU A 271 -2.86 -8.38 -11.09
N VAL A 272 -2.57 -9.69 -11.05
CA VAL A 272 -1.45 -10.28 -11.83
C VAL A 272 -1.56 -9.95 -13.32
N HIS A 273 -2.75 -9.97 -13.89
CA HIS A 273 -2.94 -9.68 -15.32
C HIS A 273 -2.68 -8.20 -15.65
N VAL A 274 -3.16 -7.30 -14.79
CA VAL A 274 -2.92 -5.85 -14.92
C VAL A 274 -1.42 -5.56 -14.90
N TYR A 275 -0.68 -6.09 -13.93
CA TYR A 275 0.77 -5.87 -13.84
C TYR A 275 1.55 -6.51 -14.99
N LYS A 276 1.08 -7.64 -15.56
CA LYS A 276 1.69 -8.20 -16.78
C LYS A 276 1.57 -7.24 -17.96
N GLU A 277 0.43 -6.57 -18.12
CA GLU A 277 0.23 -5.58 -19.18
C GLU A 277 1.11 -4.34 -18.96
N ILE A 278 1.15 -3.81 -17.74
CA ILE A 278 2.01 -2.67 -17.36
C ILE A 278 3.49 -3.00 -17.62
N ASN A 279 3.93 -4.19 -17.22
CA ASN A 279 5.31 -4.64 -17.42
C ASN A 279 5.65 -4.90 -18.89
N ALA A 280 4.66 -5.25 -19.73
CA ALA A 280 4.88 -5.37 -21.17
C ALA A 280 5.24 -4.01 -21.78
N VAL A 281 4.51 -2.95 -21.41
CA VAL A 281 4.80 -1.57 -21.84
C VAL A 281 6.16 -1.10 -21.31
N ARG A 282 6.47 -1.35 -20.03
CA ARG A 282 7.79 -1.04 -19.46
C ARG A 282 8.93 -1.70 -20.22
N LYS A 283 8.76 -2.98 -20.60
CA LYS A 283 9.74 -3.72 -21.41
C LYS A 283 9.92 -3.13 -22.80
N GLU A 284 8.86 -2.65 -23.45
CA GLU A 284 8.94 -1.93 -24.73
C GLU A 284 9.85 -0.69 -24.63
N HIS A 285 9.86 -0.04 -23.47
CA HIS A 285 10.68 1.14 -23.17
C HIS A 285 12.04 0.82 -22.51
N GLY A 286 12.41 -0.46 -22.38
CA GLY A 286 13.69 -0.89 -21.79
C GLY A 286 13.76 -0.72 -20.28
N LEU A 287 12.63 -0.59 -19.59
CA LEU A 287 12.54 -0.49 -18.13
C LEU A 287 12.42 -1.87 -17.49
N GLU A 288 12.93 -2.00 -16.26
CA GLU A 288 12.81 -3.22 -15.46
C GLU A 288 11.35 -3.51 -15.10
N ALA A 289 11.00 -4.79 -15.00
CA ALA A 289 9.66 -5.19 -14.58
C ALA A 289 9.42 -4.82 -13.11
N ILE A 290 8.18 -4.43 -12.81
CA ILE A 290 7.67 -4.29 -11.45
C ILE A 290 7.23 -5.68 -10.99
N ASP A 291 8.04 -6.31 -10.14
CA ASP A 291 7.79 -7.62 -9.54
C ASP A 291 6.88 -7.53 -8.31
N SER A 292 6.80 -6.36 -7.68
CA SER A 292 5.95 -6.10 -6.53
C SER A 292 5.39 -4.68 -6.54
N LYS A 293 4.15 -4.50 -6.10
CA LYS A 293 3.54 -3.17 -5.87
C LYS A 293 4.42 -2.24 -5.02
N HIS A 294 5.19 -2.81 -4.09
CA HIS A 294 6.13 -2.06 -3.25
C HIS A 294 7.28 -1.42 -4.05
N GLN A 295 7.54 -1.87 -5.27
CA GLN A 295 8.52 -1.26 -6.16
C GLN A 295 7.96 -0.05 -6.92
N MET A 296 6.62 0.07 -7.08
CA MET A 296 6.02 1.27 -7.69
C MET A 296 6.10 2.49 -6.76
N HIS A 297 5.74 2.30 -5.48
CA HIS A 297 5.96 3.32 -4.45
C HIS A 297 7.43 3.36 -4.00
N GLY A 298 8.17 2.30 -4.31
CA GLY A 298 9.60 2.17 -4.12
C GLY A 298 10.08 2.71 -2.78
N HIS A 299 10.95 3.70 -2.88
CA HIS A 299 11.58 4.43 -1.79
C HIS A 299 11.01 5.86 -1.65
N ALA A 300 9.90 6.15 -2.32
CA ALA A 300 9.26 7.47 -2.35
C ALA A 300 8.33 7.67 -1.16
N LEU A 301 8.12 8.92 -0.75
CA LEU A 301 7.00 9.27 0.13
C LEU A 301 5.67 8.97 -0.58
N VAL A 302 4.68 8.50 0.18
CA VAL A 302 3.30 8.32 -0.29
C VAL A 302 2.40 9.21 0.56
N LEU A 303 1.84 10.25 -0.06
CA LEU A 303 0.75 11.04 0.49
C LEU A 303 -0.54 10.25 0.29
N VAL A 304 -1.30 10.06 1.36
CA VAL A 304 -2.54 9.28 1.35
C VAL A 304 -3.68 10.21 1.71
N ASN A 305 -4.61 10.40 0.78
CA ASN A 305 -5.69 11.39 0.90
C ASN A 305 -6.83 10.87 1.77
N SER A 306 -6.48 10.33 2.93
CA SER A 306 -7.37 9.74 3.92
C SER A 306 -6.77 9.93 5.32
N VAL A 307 -7.50 9.49 6.33
CA VAL A 307 -7.08 9.47 7.75
C VAL A 307 -7.48 8.15 8.39
N PHE A 308 -6.84 7.78 9.50
CA PHE A 308 -7.34 6.68 10.31
C PHE A 308 -8.66 7.05 10.98
N GLY A 309 -9.60 6.11 10.99
CA GLY A 309 -10.99 6.32 11.38
C GLY A 309 -11.92 6.37 10.16
N LEU A 310 -11.49 6.99 9.06
CA LEU A 310 -12.06 6.78 7.73
C LEU A 310 -11.46 5.51 7.10
N ASP A 311 -10.14 5.37 7.18
CA ASP A 311 -9.43 4.14 6.89
C ASP A 311 -9.19 3.32 8.17
N GLU A 312 -9.05 2.02 7.99
CA GLU A 312 -8.79 1.04 9.03
C GLU A 312 -7.36 1.21 9.58
N ALA A 313 -7.25 1.43 10.90
CA ALA A 313 -5.99 1.71 11.58
C ALA A 313 -5.02 0.52 11.54
N ARG A 314 -3.82 0.75 10.99
CA ARG A 314 -2.82 -0.30 10.77
C ARG A 314 -1.40 0.23 11.00
N PRO A 315 -0.42 -0.63 11.33
CA PRO A 315 0.99 -0.22 11.40
C PRO A 315 1.44 0.29 10.03
N MET A 316 1.90 1.53 10.01
CA MET A 316 2.43 2.17 8.81
C MET A 316 3.88 2.54 9.01
N THR A 317 4.63 2.50 7.92
CA THR A 317 5.99 3.02 7.89
C THR A 317 5.93 4.55 7.78
N PRO A 318 6.98 5.28 8.19
CA PRO A 318 7.03 6.73 8.01
C PRO A 318 6.95 7.17 6.54
N GLN A 319 7.09 6.26 5.59
CA GLN A 319 6.90 6.49 4.16
C GLN A 319 5.47 6.89 3.78
N PHE A 320 4.47 6.50 4.56
CA PHE A 320 3.08 6.82 4.28
C PHE A 320 2.61 7.94 5.20
N ARG A 321 2.09 9.01 4.61
CA ARG A 321 1.57 10.18 5.31
C ARG A 321 0.09 10.32 5.02
N MET A 322 -0.72 10.07 6.05
CA MET A 322 -2.15 10.31 6.01
C MET A 322 -2.39 11.82 6.08
N VAL A 323 -2.83 12.42 4.98
CA VAL A 323 -3.01 13.87 4.86
C VAL A 323 -4.48 14.30 4.83
N GLY A 324 -5.42 13.35 4.75
CA GLY A 324 -6.85 13.65 4.68
C GLY A 324 -7.25 14.38 3.39
N LEU A 325 -8.20 15.30 3.50
CA LEU A 325 -8.77 16.01 2.36
C LEU A 325 -7.79 17.06 1.79
N LEU A 326 -7.43 16.92 0.53
CA LEU A 326 -6.74 17.95 -0.24
C LEU A 326 -7.77 18.86 -0.89
N GLN A 327 -8.05 20.01 -0.27
CA GLN A 327 -9.02 21.00 -0.75
C GLN A 327 -8.33 22.34 -1.06
N SER A 328 -8.84 23.06 -2.06
CA SER A 328 -8.38 24.41 -2.41
C SER A 328 -8.25 25.34 -1.20
N GLN A 329 -7.13 26.05 -1.11
CA GLN A 329 -6.91 27.03 -0.03
C GLN A 329 -7.87 28.20 -0.13
N LYS A 330 -8.15 28.64 -1.36
CA LYS A 330 -9.09 29.72 -1.63
C LYS A 330 -10.46 29.36 -1.08
N LEU A 331 -10.93 28.14 -1.37
CA LEU A 331 -12.21 27.67 -0.88
C LEU A 331 -12.26 27.55 0.65
N GLN A 332 -11.17 27.09 1.28
CA GLN A 332 -11.08 27.03 2.75
C GLN A 332 -11.21 28.43 3.39
N LYS A 333 -10.57 29.44 2.81
CA LYS A 333 -10.67 30.85 3.26
C LYS A 333 -12.07 31.40 3.05
N GLU A 334 -12.65 31.19 1.86
CA GLU A 334 -14.02 31.61 1.53
C GLU A 334 -15.05 31.01 2.49
N ARG A 335 -14.90 29.73 2.85
CA ARG A 335 -15.79 29.09 3.83
C ARG A 335 -15.71 29.75 5.22
N ALA A 336 -14.51 30.13 5.66
CA ALA A 336 -14.28 30.77 6.94
C ALA A 336 -14.90 32.18 7.01
N GLU A 337 -14.97 32.87 5.86
CA GLU A 337 -15.56 34.21 5.72
C GLU A 337 -17.07 34.14 5.47
N ALA A 338 -17.86 34.13 6.54
CA ALA A 338 -19.32 33.95 6.48
C ALA A 338 -20.07 34.97 5.59
N GLU A 339 -19.53 36.17 5.41
CA GLU A 339 -20.17 37.27 4.66
C GLU A 339 -20.01 37.16 3.13
N SER A 340 -19.08 36.34 2.61
CA SER A 340 -18.81 36.23 1.15
C SER A 340 -19.41 34.98 0.48
N ARG A 341 -19.97 34.05 1.24
CA ARG A 341 -20.34 32.70 0.76
C ARG A 341 -21.28 32.69 -0.46
N ARG A 342 -22.19 33.66 -0.57
CA ARG A 342 -23.23 33.69 -1.62
C ARG A 342 -22.91 34.60 -2.80
N SER A 343 -21.82 35.39 -2.77
CA SER A 343 -21.51 36.31 -3.88
C SER A 343 -21.04 35.60 -5.15
N ARG A 344 -20.63 34.33 -5.04
CA ARG A 344 -20.17 33.49 -6.16
C ARG A 344 -21.31 32.72 -6.84
N PHE A 345 -22.47 32.64 -6.20
CA PHE A 345 -23.59 31.87 -6.74
C PHE A 345 -24.31 32.65 -7.84
N PRO A 346 -24.76 31.97 -8.91
CA PRO A 346 -25.68 32.57 -9.86
C PRO A 346 -26.90 33.13 -9.13
N ALA A 347 -27.38 34.31 -9.52
CA ALA A 347 -28.50 34.98 -8.85
C ALA A 347 -29.75 34.08 -8.72
N ALA A 348 -30.00 33.22 -9.71
CA ALA A 348 -31.09 32.25 -9.68
C ALA A 348 -30.93 31.22 -8.54
N LEU A 349 -29.71 30.72 -8.29
CA LEU A 349 -29.43 29.80 -7.19
C LEU A 349 -29.61 30.49 -5.84
N THR A 350 -29.06 31.70 -5.67
CA THR A 350 -29.22 32.48 -4.43
C THR A 350 -30.68 32.74 -4.11
N THR A 351 -31.45 33.19 -5.11
CA THR A 351 -32.89 33.45 -4.97
C THR A 351 -33.66 32.19 -4.57
N TRP A 352 -33.33 31.05 -5.15
CA TRP A 352 -33.98 29.77 -4.84
C TRP A 352 -33.63 29.25 -3.43
N LEU A 353 -32.37 29.38 -3.00
CA LEU A 353 -31.95 29.01 -1.65
C LEU A 353 -32.62 29.87 -0.57
N GLU A 354 -32.87 31.15 -0.88
CA GLU A 354 -33.48 32.14 0.01
C GLU A 354 -35.01 32.15 -0.02
N ALA A 355 -35.64 31.35 -0.89
CA ALA A 355 -37.09 31.28 -1.00
C ALA A 355 -37.73 30.85 0.34
N PRO A 356 -38.54 31.73 0.99
CA PRO A 356 -39.08 31.45 2.33
C PRO A 356 -39.95 30.19 2.39
N GLU A 357 -40.62 29.87 1.27
CA GLU A 357 -41.54 28.73 1.14
C GLU A 357 -40.87 27.37 1.34
N TYR A 358 -39.54 27.29 1.17
CA TYR A 358 -38.79 26.05 1.22
C TYR A 358 -37.65 26.07 2.24
N GLN A 359 -37.50 27.15 3.00
CA GLN A 359 -36.35 27.35 3.89
C GLN A 359 -36.28 26.31 5.02
N ASP A 360 -37.44 25.87 5.52
CA ASP A 360 -37.55 24.86 6.59
C ASP A 360 -37.42 23.41 6.09
N LYS A 361 -37.34 23.20 4.76
CA LYS A 361 -37.25 21.86 4.17
C LYS A 361 -35.80 21.40 4.07
N PRO A 362 -35.50 20.12 4.38
CA PRO A 362 -34.18 19.54 4.18
C PRO A 362 -33.69 19.72 2.75
N LEU A 363 -32.41 19.99 2.56
CA LEU A 363 -31.80 20.14 1.23
C LEU A 363 -30.96 18.91 0.88
N ILE A 364 -31.36 18.20 -0.18
CA ILE A 364 -30.62 17.07 -0.73
C ILE A 364 -29.79 17.58 -1.92
N PHE A 365 -28.48 17.39 -1.84
CA PHE A 365 -27.58 17.62 -2.95
C PHE A 365 -27.33 16.32 -3.72
N ILE A 366 -27.57 16.33 -5.02
CA ILE A 366 -27.41 15.16 -5.89
C ILE A 366 -26.28 15.46 -6.88
N SER A 367 -25.21 14.67 -6.79
CA SER A 367 -24.06 14.78 -7.69
C SER A 367 -23.52 13.41 -8.06
N PHE A 368 -23.54 13.12 -9.35
CA PHE A 368 -22.83 12.02 -9.96
C PHE A 368 -21.78 12.63 -10.89
N GLU A 369 -20.50 12.30 -10.70
CA GLU A 369 -19.43 12.80 -11.57
C GLU A 369 -19.64 12.36 -13.03
N THR A 370 -19.02 13.09 -13.96
CA THR A 370 -19.23 12.92 -15.41
C THR A 370 -18.78 11.57 -15.97
N ASP A 371 -17.97 10.83 -15.22
CA ASP A 371 -17.53 9.48 -15.55
C ASP A 371 -18.49 8.38 -15.06
N VAL A 372 -19.55 8.76 -14.32
CA VAL A 372 -20.63 7.89 -13.89
C VAL A 372 -21.78 7.95 -14.91
N PRO A 373 -22.07 6.86 -15.63
CA PRO A 373 -23.14 6.84 -16.61
C PRO A 373 -24.51 6.95 -15.92
N LEU A 374 -25.29 7.95 -16.30
CA LEU A 374 -26.68 8.10 -15.85
C LEU A 374 -27.61 7.35 -16.82
N THR A 375 -28.31 6.32 -16.35
CA THR A 375 -29.33 5.62 -17.14
C THR A 375 -30.70 6.28 -17.00
N PRO A 376 -31.58 6.20 -18.00
CA PRO A 376 -32.96 6.68 -17.88
C PRO A 376 -33.70 6.07 -16.69
N GLU A 377 -33.49 4.78 -16.43
CA GLU A 377 -34.09 4.05 -15.31
C GLU A 377 -33.62 4.59 -13.96
N LEU A 378 -32.31 4.86 -13.82
CA LEU A 378 -31.72 5.45 -12.62
C LEU A 378 -32.33 6.83 -12.35
N VAL A 379 -32.27 7.72 -13.34
CA VAL A 379 -32.76 9.10 -13.24
C VAL A 379 -34.25 9.13 -12.92
N THR A 380 -35.06 8.30 -13.60
CA THR A 380 -36.50 8.22 -13.37
C THR A 380 -36.80 7.73 -11.96
N THR A 381 -36.10 6.69 -11.49
CA THR A 381 -36.32 6.12 -10.14
C THR A 381 -35.97 7.12 -9.05
N ILE A 382 -34.83 7.83 -9.18
CA ILE A 382 -34.44 8.89 -8.22
C ILE A 382 -35.47 10.01 -8.22
N MET A 383 -35.85 10.52 -9.39
CA MET A 383 -36.84 11.60 -9.50
C MET A 383 -38.18 11.18 -8.89
N SER A 384 -38.74 10.04 -9.29
CA SER A 384 -40.01 9.55 -8.76
C SER A 384 -39.98 9.36 -7.25
N ALA A 385 -38.88 8.85 -6.70
CA ALA A 385 -38.73 8.68 -5.25
C ALA A 385 -38.69 10.02 -4.53
N LEU A 386 -37.77 10.91 -4.95
CA LEU A 386 -37.51 12.17 -4.27
C LEU A 386 -38.64 13.19 -4.44
N GLU A 387 -39.43 13.09 -5.52
CA GLU A 387 -40.65 13.88 -5.71
C GLU A 387 -41.74 13.63 -4.65
N THR A 388 -41.66 12.50 -3.93
CA THR A 388 -42.58 12.13 -2.84
C THR A 388 -42.04 12.46 -1.45
N VAL A 389 -40.79 12.89 -1.37
CA VAL A 389 -40.14 13.31 -0.12
C VAL A 389 -40.39 14.81 0.08
N ASP A 390 -40.64 15.23 1.31
CA ASP A 390 -40.77 16.64 1.66
C ASP A 390 -39.39 17.32 1.80
N ALA A 391 -38.64 17.37 0.70
CA ALA A 391 -37.29 17.92 0.65
C ALA A 391 -37.09 18.81 -0.60
N ARG A 392 -36.10 19.70 -0.51
CA ARG A 392 -35.57 20.44 -1.66
C ARG A 392 -34.47 19.63 -2.32
N LEU A 393 -34.42 19.65 -3.65
CA LEU A 393 -33.42 18.93 -4.43
C LEU A 393 -32.55 19.94 -5.18
N LEU A 394 -31.26 19.96 -4.87
CA LEU A 394 -30.25 20.61 -5.69
C LEU A 394 -29.54 19.51 -6.48
N TRP A 395 -29.73 19.46 -7.80
CA TRP A 395 -29.18 18.38 -8.62
C TRP A 395 -28.21 18.95 -9.65
N ARG A 396 -26.93 18.56 -9.57
CA ARG A 396 -25.96 18.78 -10.65
C ARG A 396 -26.24 17.85 -11.84
N ILE A 397 -26.64 18.46 -12.95
CA ILE A 397 -26.94 17.74 -14.18
C ILE A 397 -26.81 18.69 -15.37
N THR A 398 -26.10 18.25 -16.41
CA THR A 398 -25.80 19.09 -17.57
C THR A 398 -27.06 19.40 -18.37
N LEU A 399 -27.01 20.46 -19.19
CA LEU A 399 -28.14 20.81 -20.06
C LEU A 399 -28.47 19.69 -21.07
N GLN A 400 -27.45 18.95 -21.52
CA GLN A 400 -27.60 17.83 -22.44
C GLN A 400 -28.33 16.66 -21.76
N GLU A 401 -27.96 16.32 -20.53
CA GLU A 401 -28.63 15.26 -19.76
C GLU A 401 -30.05 15.64 -19.39
N GLN A 402 -30.30 16.90 -18.99
CA GLN A 402 -31.65 17.40 -18.75
C GLN A 402 -32.56 17.21 -19.96
N ALA A 403 -32.04 17.45 -21.17
CA ALA A 403 -32.76 17.24 -22.41
C ALA A 403 -32.94 15.75 -22.73
N ALA A 404 -31.91 14.93 -22.50
CA ALA A 404 -31.93 13.49 -22.76
C ALA A 404 -32.96 12.74 -21.91
N PHE A 405 -33.16 13.17 -20.67
CA PHE A 405 -34.10 12.54 -19.72
C PHE A 405 -35.42 13.31 -19.54
N ASP A 406 -35.66 14.34 -20.36
CA ASP A 406 -36.86 15.20 -20.31
C ASP A 406 -37.16 15.76 -18.90
N LEU A 407 -36.13 16.10 -18.13
CA LEU A 407 -36.30 16.58 -16.75
C LEU A 407 -36.97 17.95 -16.66
N ARG A 408 -36.89 18.72 -17.75
CA ARG A 408 -37.51 20.04 -17.85
C ARG A 408 -39.02 20.00 -18.03
N SER A 409 -39.61 18.85 -18.36
CA SER A 409 -41.07 18.66 -18.37
C SER A 409 -41.63 18.34 -16.97
N ARG A 410 -40.74 18.04 -16.01
CA ARG A 410 -41.04 17.80 -14.60
C ARG A 410 -40.56 18.93 -13.64
N PRO A 411 -40.58 20.23 -14.00
CA PRO A 411 -40.06 21.25 -13.13
C PRO A 411 -40.98 21.39 -11.91
N ARG A 412 -40.39 21.32 -10.73
CA ARG A 412 -41.04 21.66 -9.47
C ARG A 412 -40.26 22.80 -8.83
N ASP A 413 -40.96 23.68 -8.14
CA ASP A 413 -40.33 24.79 -7.42
C ASP A 413 -39.34 24.30 -6.35
N SER A 414 -39.47 23.05 -5.89
CA SER A 414 -38.56 22.40 -4.94
C SER A 414 -37.30 21.77 -5.57
N VAL A 415 -37.11 21.86 -6.89
CA VAL A 415 -35.95 21.29 -7.61
C VAL A 415 -35.17 22.37 -8.33
N MET A 416 -33.88 22.48 -8.05
CA MET A 416 -32.94 23.35 -8.76
C MET A 416 -31.90 22.50 -9.47
N PHE A 417 -31.76 22.71 -10.78
CA PHE A 417 -30.71 22.09 -11.57
C PHE A 417 -29.47 22.99 -11.62
N LEU A 418 -28.34 22.45 -11.19
CA LEU A 418 -27.05 23.12 -11.22
C LEU A 418 -26.28 22.70 -12.48
N GLY A 419 -25.85 23.68 -13.28
CA GLY A 419 -24.95 23.46 -14.43
C GLY A 419 -23.47 23.56 -14.05
N ASP A 420 -22.60 23.67 -15.06
CA ASP A 420 -21.13 23.54 -14.92
C ASP A 420 -20.42 24.74 -14.26
N GLY A 421 -21.18 25.70 -13.71
CA GLY A 421 -20.62 26.94 -13.16
C GLY A 421 -20.04 26.83 -11.75
N LEU A 422 -20.39 25.77 -11.01
CA LEU A 422 -19.94 25.51 -9.63
C LEU A 422 -19.60 24.03 -9.44
N ASP A 423 -18.38 23.77 -8.97
CA ASP A 423 -17.90 22.43 -8.63
C ASP A 423 -18.50 21.90 -7.32
N ASP A 424 -18.43 20.58 -7.12
CA ASP A 424 -18.91 19.85 -5.93
C ASP A 424 -18.40 20.45 -4.62
N ALA A 425 -17.10 20.75 -4.57
CA ALA A 425 -16.44 21.28 -3.39
C ALA A 425 -17.00 22.65 -3.02
N SER A 426 -17.14 23.54 -3.99
CA SER A 426 -17.75 24.86 -3.81
C SER A 426 -19.17 24.76 -3.28
N VAL A 427 -19.99 23.86 -3.84
CA VAL A 427 -21.38 23.67 -3.40
C VAL A 427 -21.44 23.17 -1.96
N LEU A 428 -20.71 22.09 -1.64
CA LEU A 428 -20.69 21.51 -0.30
C LEU A 428 -20.12 22.47 0.75
N ALA A 429 -19.09 23.24 0.40
CA ALA A 429 -18.44 24.16 1.33
C ALA A 429 -19.23 25.44 1.58
N LEU A 430 -19.95 25.95 0.56
CA LEU A 430 -20.57 27.28 0.61
C LEU A 430 -22.09 27.26 0.83
N ILE A 431 -22.76 26.10 0.70
CA ILE A 431 -24.19 25.91 1.00
C ILE A 431 -24.34 25.10 2.31
N PRO A 432 -24.33 25.75 3.49
CA PRO A 432 -24.45 25.07 4.78
C PRO A 432 -25.82 24.43 5.03
N GLU A 433 -26.83 24.75 4.21
CA GLU A 433 -28.19 24.21 4.30
C GLU A 433 -28.30 22.76 3.80
N ILE A 434 -27.28 22.21 3.14
CA ILE A 434 -27.30 20.83 2.65
C ILE A 434 -27.38 19.88 3.87
N ASP A 435 -28.36 18.97 3.84
CA ASP A 435 -28.58 17.97 4.90
C ASP A 435 -28.23 16.55 4.45
N LEU A 436 -28.12 16.30 3.15
CA LEU A 436 -27.77 14.98 2.60
C LEU A 436 -27.09 15.11 1.24
N LEU A 437 -26.01 14.36 1.02
CA LEU A 437 -25.38 14.18 -0.28
C LEU A 437 -25.79 12.81 -0.87
N LEU A 438 -26.42 12.80 -2.05
CA LEU A 438 -26.61 11.61 -2.89
C LEU A 438 -25.54 11.58 -3.97
N THR A 439 -24.70 10.53 -3.98
CA THR A 439 -23.54 10.42 -4.88
C THR A 439 -23.21 8.97 -5.24
N ALA A 440 -22.44 8.77 -6.31
CA ALA A 440 -21.81 7.48 -6.58
C ALA A 440 -20.77 7.09 -5.52
N GLY A 441 -20.21 8.06 -4.80
CA GLY A 441 -19.19 7.82 -3.79
C GLY A 441 -17.79 8.23 -4.25
N ASP A 442 -17.72 9.37 -4.92
CA ASP A 442 -16.45 9.99 -5.32
C ASP A 442 -15.71 10.43 -4.06
N PHE A 443 -14.48 9.96 -3.90
CA PHE A 443 -13.82 9.94 -2.59
C PHE A 443 -13.52 11.32 -2.03
N GLN A 444 -13.20 12.28 -2.91
CA GLN A 444 -12.97 13.66 -2.52
C GLN A 444 -14.28 14.35 -2.11
N SER A 445 -15.34 14.27 -2.93
CA SER A 445 -16.65 14.84 -2.65
C SER A 445 -17.26 14.28 -1.36
N MET A 446 -17.07 12.97 -1.09
CA MET A 446 -17.45 12.38 0.20
C MET A 446 -16.70 13.02 1.36
N GLN A 447 -15.38 13.21 1.25
CA GLN A 447 -14.61 13.87 2.31
C GLN A 447 -15.02 15.33 2.50
N GLU A 448 -15.33 16.05 1.44
CA GLU A 448 -15.84 17.43 1.49
C GLU A 448 -17.16 17.49 2.26
N ALA A 449 -18.11 16.60 1.95
CA ALA A 449 -19.37 16.47 2.66
C ALA A 449 -19.16 16.15 4.15
N LEU A 450 -18.30 15.19 4.48
CA LEU A 450 -17.98 14.84 5.87
C LEU A 450 -17.38 16.03 6.63
N VAL A 451 -16.46 16.78 6.00
CA VAL A 451 -15.80 17.97 6.58
C VAL A 451 -16.78 19.12 6.86
N VAL A 452 -17.95 19.15 6.19
CA VAL A 452 -19.06 20.07 6.51
C VAL A 452 -20.15 19.43 7.37
N GLY A 453 -20.01 18.14 7.73
CA GLY A 453 -20.95 17.41 8.58
C GLY A 453 -22.19 16.91 7.85
N VAL A 454 -22.11 16.77 6.53
CA VAL A 454 -23.21 16.28 5.68
C VAL A 454 -23.09 14.75 5.53
N PRO A 455 -24.13 13.98 5.91
CA PRO A 455 -24.17 12.55 5.70
C PRO A 455 -24.35 12.17 4.22
N ILE A 456 -24.04 10.91 3.89
CA ILE A 456 -23.93 10.46 2.50
C ILE A 456 -24.90 9.30 2.21
N LEU A 457 -25.73 9.45 1.17
CA LEU A 457 -26.47 8.36 0.54
C LEU A 457 -25.69 7.91 -0.70
N GLY A 458 -25.03 6.77 -0.62
CA GLY A 458 -24.15 6.25 -1.67
C GLY A 458 -24.84 5.28 -2.63
N LEU A 459 -24.64 5.46 -3.93
CA LEU A 459 -25.05 4.55 -5.00
C LEU A 459 -23.86 4.24 -5.93
N PRO A 460 -22.92 3.38 -5.50
CA PRO A 460 -21.68 3.15 -6.24
C PRO A 460 -21.90 2.44 -7.57
N HIS A 461 -21.02 2.72 -8.54
CA HIS A 461 -21.02 2.10 -9.88
C HIS A 461 -19.71 1.34 -10.18
N SER A 462 -18.75 1.41 -9.26
CA SER A 462 -17.46 0.72 -9.37
C SER A 462 -17.05 0.10 -8.04
N ALA A 463 -16.16 -0.89 -8.10
CA ALA A 463 -15.63 -1.54 -6.90
C ALA A 463 -14.92 -0.56 -5.96
N GLU A 464 -14.22 0.44 -6.52
CA GLU A 464 -13.54 1.47 -5.73
C GLU A 464 -14.54 2.34 -4.94
N GLN A 465 -15.57 2.84 -5.62
CA GLN A 465 -16.68 3.57 -4.98
C GLN A 465 -17.39 2.73 -3.92
N VAL A 466 -17.61 1.43 -4.16
CA VAL A 466 -18.20 0.52 -3.16
C VAL A 466 -17.39 0.52 -1.87
N GLU A 467 -16.07 0.42 -1.96
CA GLU A 467 -15.23 0.43 -0.76
C GLU A 467 -15.18 1.79 -0.07
N GLY A 468 -15.10 2.88 -0.84
CA GLY A 468 -15.16 4.25 -0.33
C GLY A 468 -16.45 4.49 0.47
N VAL A 469 -17.61 4.18 -0.12
CA VAL A 469 -18.91 4.30 0.54
C VAL A 469 -18.99 3.37 1.76
N ASN A 470 -18.53 2.12 1.64
CA ASN A 470 -18.55 1.17 2.75
C ASN A 470 -17.71 1.66 3.95
N ALA A 471 -16.61 2.38 3.72
CA ALA A 471 -15.83 2.98 4.80
C ALA A 471 -16.65 4.00 5.60
N VAL A 472 -17.40 4.85 4.91
CA VAL A 472 -18.27 5.85 5.55
C VAL A 472 -19.49 5.20 6.22
N VAL A 473 -20.05 4.15 5.62
CA VAL A 473 -21.14 3.35 6.21
C VAL A 473 -20.68 2.69 7.52
N ARG A 474 -19.47 2.11 7.55
CA ARG A 474 -18.89 1.53 8.79
C ARG A 474 -18.73 2.56 9.90
N ALA A 475 -18.46 3.81 9.55
CA ALA A 475 -18.41 4.93 10.49
C ALA A 475 -19.79 5.48 10.88
N GLY A 476 -20.88 4.97 10.31
CA GLY A 476 -22.25 5.39 10.60
C GLY A 476 -22.63 6.75 10.02
N ALA A 477 -21.84 7.30 9.09
CA ALA A 477 -22.06 8.59 8.46
C ALA A 477 -22.70 8.48 7.06
N ALA A 478 -22.97 7.25 6.60
CA ALA A 478 -23.58 7.00 5.31
C ALA A 478 -24.56 5.82 5.32
N TYR A 479 -25.45 5.82 4.33
CA TYR A 479 -26.23 4.66 3.94
C TYR A 479 -25.90 4.32 2.48
N ARG A 480 -25.67 3.04 2.18
CA ARG A 480 -25.44 2.57 0.82
C ARG A 480 -26.70 1.92 0.27
N LEU A 481 -27.19 2.43 -0.85
CA LEU A 481 -28.29 1.80 -1.58
C LEU A 481 -27.81 0.47 -2.18
N ASP A 482 -28.57 -0.60 -1.95
CA ASP A 482 -28.32 -1.88 -2.59
C ASP A 482 -28.99 -1.89 -3.96
N GLU A 483 -28.16 -1.97 -5.00
CA GLU A 483 -28.57 -1.96 -6.39
C GLU A 483 -29.52 -3.13 -6.73
N ARG A 484 -29.42 -4.27 -6.02
CA ARG A 484 -30.34 -5.42 -6.21
C ARG A 484 -31.79 -5.10 -5.95
N SER A 485 -31.98 -4.09 -5.10
CA SER A 485 -33.27 -3.66 -4.60
C SER A 485 -33.51 -2.19 -4.96
N PHE A 486 -32.77 -1.66 -5.94
CA PHE A 486 -32.93 -0.26 -6.31
C PHE A 486 -34.32 -0.03 -6.89
N SER A 487 -35.12 0.73 -6.16
CA SER A 487 -36.51 1.02 -6.46
C SER A 487 -36.90 2.34 -5.82
N GLU A 488 -38.00 2.93 -6.31
CA GLU A 488 -38.52 4.18 -5.75
C GLU A 488 -38.79 4.07 -4.25
N SER A 489 -39.35 2.92 -3.81
CA SER A 489 -39.63 2.66 -2.39
C SER A 489 -38.39 2.63 -1.54
N ASN A 490 -37.30 2.05 -2.05
CA ASN A 490 -36.07 1.84 -1.28
C ASN A 490 -35.26 3.13 -1.21
N VAL A 491 -35.24 3.92 -2.28
CA VAL A 491 -34.66 5.28 -2.26
C VAL A 491 -35.42 6.13 -1.26
N ARG A 492 -36.76 6.16 -1.34
CA ARG A 492 -37.60 6.91 -0.40
C ARG A 492 -37.37 6.48 1.05
N GLN A 493 -37.35 5.18 1.32
CA GLN A 493 -37.11 4.66 2.67
C GLN A 493 -35.71 5.04 3.20
N ALA A 494 -34.69 4.98 2.35
CA ALA A 494 -33.34 5.39 2.74
C ALA A 494 -33.28 6.89 3.09
N VAL A 495 -33.95 7.72 2.30
CA VAL A 495 -34.02 9.16 2.55
C VAL A 495 -34.83 9.49 3.81
N ASP A 496 -36.02 8.89 3.99
CA ASP A 496 -36.84 9.04 5.21
C ASP A 496 -36.02 8.64 6.44
N ARG A 497 -35.29 7.51 6.36
CA ARG A 497 -34.42 7.07 7.44
C ARG A 497 -33.33 8.10 7.76
N MET A 498 -32.66 8.62 6.74
CA MET A 498 -31.50 9.50 6.94
C MET A 498 -31.87 10.95 7.30
N LEU A 499 -33.04 11.44 6.87
CA LEU A 499 -33.47 12.82 7.10
C LEU A 499 -34.52 12.96 8.20
N ILE A 500 -35.24 11.89 8.55
CA ILE A 500 -36.34 11.93 9.51
C ILE A 500 -36.04 11.03 10.72
N ASP A 501 -35.83 9.73 10.49
CA ASP A 501 -35.77 8.76 11.61
C ASP A 501 -34.46 8.82 12.40
N GLU A 502 -33.31 8.92 11.70
CA GLU A 502 -31.96 8.79 12.25
C GLU A 502 -31.05 9.99 11.93
N HIS A 503 -31.62 11.13 11.52
CA HIS A 503 -30.88 12.30 11.02
C HIS A 503 -29.77 12.77 11.94
N GLU A 504 -30.07 13.00 13.22
CA GLU A 504 -29.07 13.50 14.17
C GLU A 504 -27.91 12.53 14.37
N THR A 505 -28.15 11.22 14.26
CA THR A 505 -27.09 10.20 14.36
C THR A 505 -26.18 10.25 13.14
N PHE A 506 -26.75 10.26 11.94
CA PHE A 506 -25.98 10.37 10.69
C PHE A 506 -25.18 11.67 10.65
N LYS A 507 -25.80 12.79 11.01
CA LYS A 507 -25.15 14.12 11.05
C LYS A 507 -24.04 14.20 12.10
N ALA A 508 -24.25 13.64 13.29
CA ALA A 508 -23.23 13.58 14.33
C ALA A 508 -22.02 12.74 13.90
N ASN A 509 -22.26 11.57 13.27
CA ASN A 509 -21.20 10.71 12.75
C ASN A 509 -20.45 11.36 11.58
N ALA A 510 -21.17 12.01 10.66
CA ALA A 510 -20.57 12.75 9.56
C ALA A 510 -19.66 13.88 10.08
N LYS A 511 -20.14 14.66 11.05
CA LYS A 511 -19.34 15.70 11.72
C LYS A 511 -18.11 15.11 12.41
N HIS A 512 -18.26 14.02 13.16
CA HIS A 512 -17.14 13.36 13.84
C HIS A 512 -16.07 12.91 12.85
N LEU A 513 -16.48 12.25 11.76
CA LEU A 513 -15.58 11.79 10.71
C LEU A 513 -14.93 12.96 9.96
N GLY A 514 -15.66 14.04 9.73
CA GLY A 514 -15.12 15.29 9.18
C GLY A 514 -14.02 15.92 10.04
N GLU A 515 -14.20 15.93 11.36
CA GLU A 515 -13.15 16.39 12.28
C GLU A 515 -11.92 15.46 12.25
N LEU A 516 -12.12 14.15 12.10
CA LEU A 516 -11.00 13.22 11.90
C LEU A 516 -10.26 13.52 10.59
N VAL A 517 -10.96 13.74 9.47
CA VAL A 517 -10.35 14.07 8.17
C VAL A 517 -9.47 15.32 8.28
N LYS A 518 -9.91 16.35 9.02
CA LYS A 518 -9.12 17.58 9.27
C LYS A 518 -7.82 17.32 10.02
N THR A 519 -7.74 16.27 10.83
CA THR A 519 -6.50 15.94 11.58
C THR A 519 -5.34 15.52 10.68
N GLY A 520 -5.60 15.14 9.43
CA GLY A 520 -4.56 14.87 8.42
C GLY A 520 -3.76 16.13 8.02
N GLY A 521 -4.28 17.32 8.33
CA GLY A 521 -3.64 18.61 7.99
C GLY A 521 -3.84 19.07 6.55
N GLY A 522 -4.44 18.23 5.71
CA GLY A 522 -4.88 18.56 4.35
C GLY A 522 -3.75 18.99 3.44
N VAL A 523 -4.09 19.92 2.53
CA VAL A 523 -3.19 20.40 1.49
C VAL A 523 -1.92 21.07 2.01
N GLU A 524 -2.01 21.80 3.13
CA GLU A 524 -0.85 22.46 3.75
C GLU A 524 0.17 21.44 4.24
N ARG A 525 -0.30 20.42 4.99
CA ARG A 525 0.58 19.35 5.47
C ARG A 525 1.20 18.58 4.32
N ALA A 526 0.42 18.30 3.27
CA ALA A 526 0.91 17.60 2.10
C ALA A 526 2.04 18.39 1.41
N VAL A 527 1.86 19.70 1.20
CA VAL A 527 2.90 20.55 0.60
C VAL A 527 4.14 20.67 1.49
N ASP A 528 3.99 20.78 2.80
CA ASP A 528 5.14 20.78 3.72
C ASP A 528 5.99 19.48 3.57
N GLU A 529 5.33 18.32 3.41
CA GLU A 529 6.04 17.05 3.16
C GLU A 529 6.69 17.00 1.77
N LEU A 530 6.06 17.57 0.74
CA LEU A 530 6.66 17.69 -0.60
C LEU A 530 7.93 18.52 -0.57
N LEU A 531 7.88 19.70 0.06
CA LEU A 531 9.04 20.59 0.19
C LEU A 531 10.15 19.94 1.01
N ALA A 532 9.81 19.24 2.09
CA ALA A 532 10.80 18.49 2.87
C ALA A 532 11.46 17.36 2.06
N VAL A 533 10.71 16.66 1.19
CA VAL A 533 11.30 15.65 0.30
C VAL A 533 12.16 16.30 -0.79
N ALA A 534 11.75 17.44 -1.33
CA ALA A 534 12.56 18.18 -2.31
C ALA A 534 13.90 18.64 -1.70
N GLU A 535 13.91 19.08 -0.44
CA GLU A 535 15.11 19.57 0.24
C GLU A 535 16.01 18.44 0.77
N PHE A 536 15.43 17.42 1.41
CA PHE A 536 16.19 16.41 2.17
C PHE A 536 16.16 15.00 1.58
N GLY A 537 15.33 14.76 0.56
CA GLY A 537 15.05 13.44 0.02
C GLY A 537 14.23 12.55 0.96
N SER A 538 13.79 11.39 0.46
CA SER A 538 12.87 10.49 1.18
C SER A 538 13.54 9.35 1.97
N ARG A 539 14.86 9.18 1.89
CA ARG A 539 15.57 8.00 2.46
C ARG A 539 15.34 7.82 3.96
N HIS A 540 15.22 8.91 4.69
CA HIS A 540 15.00 8.91 6.15
C HIS A 540 13.60 8.37 6.54
N LEU A 541 12.67 8.25 5.60
CA LEU A 541 11.32 7.72 5.80
C LEU A 541 11.25 6.19 5.70
N LEU A 542 12.32 5.56 5.21
CA LEU A 542 12.35 4.13 4.90
C LEU A 542 12.78 3.32 6.12
N PRO A 543 11.99 2.33 6.56
CA PRO A 543 12.42 1.43 7.62
C PRO A 543 13.55 0.54 7.12
N MET A 544 14.53 0.24 7.99
CA MET A 544 15.67 -0.62 7.66
C MET A 544 15.27 -2.02 7.16
N ARG A 545 14.09 -2.52 7.58
CA ARG A 545 13.51 -3.77 7.06
C ARG A 545 13.38 -3.81 5.54
N ASN A 546 13.17 -2.66 4.89
CA ASN A 546 13.03 -2.57 3.43
C ASN A 546 14.39 -2.46 2.72
N LEU A 547 15.43 -2.03 3.43
CA LEU A 547 16.76 -1.79 2.88
C LEU A 547 17.73 -2.94 3.16
N GLN A 548 17.46 -3.77 4.16
CA GLN A 548 18.34 -4.84 4.61
C GLN A 548 17.97 -6.21 4.03
N PRO A 549 18.95 -7.11 3.86
CA PRO A 549 18.70 -8.49 3.45
C PRO A 549 17.80 -9.25 4.44
N LEU A 550 17.00 -10.20 3.93
CA LEU A 550 16.04 -10.99 4.71
C LEU A 550 16.66 -11.68 5.93
N TYR A 551 17.91 -12.14 5.85
CA TYR A 551 18.57 -12.82 6.96
C TYR A 551 18.82 -11.88 8.15
N LYS A 552 19.10 -10.59 7.92
CA LYS A 552 19.20 -9.59 9.01
C LYS A 552 17.83 -9.22 9.53
N THR A 553 16.87 -9.02 8.62
CA THR A 553 15.49 -8.68 8.96
C THR A 553 14.83 -9.70 9.89
N TYR A 554 15.09 -10.99 9.67
CA TYR A 554 14.55 -12.09 10.51
C TYR A 554 15.56 -12.63 11.52
N LEU A 555 16.71 -11.96 11.72
CA LEU A 555 17.76 -12.34 12.66
C LEU A 555 18.24 -13.79 12.47
N VAL A 556 18.20 -14.30 11.23
CA VAL A 556 18.61 -15.67 10.89
C VAL A 556 20.07 -15.88 11.24
N ASP A 557 20.92 -14.89 10.96
CA ASP A 557 22.32 -14.87 11.36
C ASP A 557 22.50 -15.02 12.87
N VAL A 558 21.71 -14.29 13.67
CA VAL A 558 21.72 -14.39 15.13
C VAL A 558 21.25 -15.76 15.62
N TYR A 559 20.16 -16.30 15.06
CA TYR A 559 19.67 -17.63 15.42
C TYR A 559 20.66 -18.74 15.07
N LEU A 560 21.40 -18.60 13.96
CA LEU A 560 22.48 -19.53 13.61
C LEU A 560 23.62 -19.47 14.64
N ILE A 561 23.97 -18.29 15.14
CA ILE A 561 24.97 -18.13 16.22
C ILE A 561 24.47 -18.78 17.51
N TYR A 562 23.24 -18.52 17.93
CA TYR A 562 22.65 -19.16 19.11
C TYR A 562 22.59 -20.68 18.98
N GLY A 563 22.20 -21.18 17.80
CA GLY A 563 22.22 -22.60 17.48
C GLY A 563 23.62 -23.20 17.61
N ALA A 564 24.65 -22.52 17.09
CA ALA A 564 26.03 -22.98 17.20
C ALA A 564 26.51 -23.04 18.67
N ILE A 565 26.18 -22.03 19.48
CA ILE A 565 26.52 -21.98 20.91
C ILE A 565 25.84 -23.13 21.67
N LEU A 566 24.54 -23.34 21.45
CA LEU A 566 23.77 -24.42 22.10
C LEU A 566 24.27 -25.81 21.70
N CYS A 567 24.58 -26.01 20.42
CA CYS A 567 25.19 -27.25 19.93
C CYS A 567 26.56 -27.49 20.58
N GLY A 568 27.41 -26.45 20.67
CA GLY A 568 28.69 -26.51 21.36
C GLY A 568 28.55 -26.90 22.83
N ALA A 569 27.63 -26.25 23.55
CA ALA A 569 27.33 -26.56 24.94
C ALA A 569 26.82 -28.00 25.13
N ALA A 570 25.94 -28.48 24.24
CA ALA A 570 25.44 -29.85 24.27
C ALA A 570 26.56 -30.89 24.02
N ILE A 571 27.50 -30.60 23.12
CA ILE A 571 28.68 -31.45 22.89
C ILE A 571 29.58 -31.47 24.13
N ILE A 572 29.83 -30.32 24.75
CA ILE A 572 30.63 -30.23 25.98
C ILE A 572 29.95 -31.01 27.12
N LEU A 573 28.64 -30.83 27.31
CA LEU A 573 27.89 -31.55 28.33
C LEU A 573 27.90 -33.07 28.08
N ARG A 574 27.68 -33.51 26.83
CA ARG A 574 27.75 -34.92 26.46
C ARG A 574 29.13 -35.51 26.72
N THR A 575 30.20 -34.80 26.34
CA THR A 575 31.57 -35.28 26.57
C THR A 575 31.87 -35.33 28.06
N PHE A 576 31.47 -34.32 28.83
CA PHE A 576 31.59 -34.32 30.29
C PHE A 576 30.85 -35.49 30.94
N VAL A 577 29.57 -35.70 30.62
CA VAL A 577 28.77 -36.82 31.13
C VAL A 577 29.39 -38.17 30.74
N SER A 578 29.84 -38.31 29.50
CA SER A 578 30.53 -39.53 29.06
C SER A 578 31.81 -39.79 29.84
N VAL A 579 32.58 -38.74 30.16
CA VAL A 579 33.79 -38.86 30.98
C VAL A 579 33.43 -39.26 32.42
N VAL A 580 32.47 -38.58 33.03
CA VAL A 580 31.97 -38.92 34.38
C VAL A 580 31.50 -40.38 34.43
N LEU A 581 30.66 -40.81 33.49
CA LEU A 581 30.18 -42.20 33.43
C LEU A 581 31.32 -43.21 33.20
N SER A 582 32.36 -42.86 32.43
CA SER A 582 33.53 -43.73 32.25
C SER A 582 34.38 -43.89 33.50
N ILE A 583 34.38 -42.89 34.40
CA ILE A 583 35.05 -42.96 35.71
C ILE A 583 34.25 -43.85 36.66
N PHE A 584 32.91 -43.80 36.60
CA PHE A 584 32.01 -44.57 37.46
C PHE A 584 31.50 -45.88 36.85
N GLN A 585 32.16 -46.43 35.82
CA GLN A 585 31.82 -47.77 35.33
C GLN A 585 32.20 -48.80 36.41
N PRO A 586 31.24 -49.62 36.90
CA PRO A 586 31.57 -50.69 37.84
C PRO A 586 32.52 -51.68 37.17
N LEU A 587 33.48 -52.18 37.95
CA LEU A 587 34.44 -53.21 37.54
C LEU A 587 33.72 -54.32 36.76
N THR A 588 34.29 -54.72 35.63
CA THR A 588 33.72 -55.81 34.85
C THR A 588 33.76 -57.11 35.67
N PRO A 589 32.83 -58.06 35.46
CA PRO A 589 32.79 -59.31 36.25
C PRO A 589 34.12 -60.09 36.23
N LEU A 590 34.90 -59.93 35.16
CA LEU A 590 36.25 -60.49 35.02
C LEU A 590 37.28 -59.84 35.95
N GLU A 591 37.22 -58.52 36.15
CA GLU A 591 38.11 -57.81 37.06
C GLU A 591 37.75 -58.09 38.53
N VAL A 592 36.47 -58.38 38.83
CA VAL A 592 36.02 -58.85 40.15
C VAL A 592 36.53 -60.27 40.43
N LEU A 593 36.46 -61.17 39.44
CA LEU A 593 36.99 -62.53 39.55
C LEU A 593 38.52 -62.55 39.72
N GLU A 594 39.25 -61.73 38.97
CA GLU A 594 40.70 -61.57 39.15
C GLU A 594 41.03 -61.01 40.55
N ALA A 595 40.26 -60.03 41.06
CA ALA A 595 40.46 -59.49 42.40
C ALA A 595 40.23 -60.54 43.51
N GLU A 596 39.22 -61.39 43.37
CA GLU A 596 38.97 -62.51 44.30
C GLU A 596 40.06 -63.59 44.19
N GLU A 597 40.55 -63.92 42.99
CA GLU A 597 41.60 -64.92 42.78
C GLU A 597 42.97 -64.45 43.33
N PHE A 598 43.28 -63.16 43.24
CA PHE A 598 44.48 -62.57 43.87
C PHE A 598 44.37 -62.50 45.40
N ALA A 599 43.16 -62.32 45.95
CA ALA A 599 42.92 -62.33 47.40
C ALA A 599 43.07 -63.74 48.01
N VAL A 600 42.61 -64.78 47.31
CA VAL A 600 42.74 -66.19 47.74
C VAL A 600 44.20 -66.67 47.71
N ASN A 601 45.02 -66.16 46.78
CA ASN A 601 46.43 -66.53 46.63
C ASN A 601 47.42 -65.75 47.53
N GLY A 602 46.94 -64.97 48.50
CA GLY A 602 47.78 -64.28 49.48
C GLY A 602 48.59 -63.09 48.95
N GLN A 603 48.23 -62.55 47.77
CA GLN A 603 48.88 -61.37 47.17
C GLN A 603 48.18 -60.06 47.56
N VAL A 604 48.24 -59.72 48.85
CA VAL A 604 47.52 -58.58 49.47
C VAL A 604 47.81 -57.23 48.80
N SER A 605 49.04 -57.02 48.31
CA SER A 605 49.44 -55.74 47.71
C SER A 605 48.80 -55.48 46.33
N ARG A 606 48.49 -56.54 45.56
CA ARG A 606 47.83 -56.42 44.24
C ARG A 606 46.31 -56.38 44.35
N ALA A 607 45.74 -57.11 45.31
CA ALA A 607 44.32 -57.01 45.64
C ALA A 607 43.94 -55.60 46.14
N GLY A 608 44.85 -54.92 46.86
CA GLY A 608 44.66 -53.53 47.30
C GLY A 608 44.62 -52.49 46.16
N GLU A 609 45.42 -52.67 45.10
CA GLU A 609 45.40 -51.79 43.92
C GLU A 609 44.12 -51.96 43.08
N VAL A 610 43.57 -53.17 43.00
CA VAL A 610 42.29 -53.43 42.32
C VAL A 610 41.10 -53.00 43.19
N GLY A 611 41.18 -53.18 44.51
CA GLY A 611 40.17 -52.69 45.46
C GLY A 611 40.09 -51.16 45.59
N GLN A 612 41.20 -50.43 45.42
CA GLN A 612 41.18 -48.96 45.39
C GLN A 612 40.42 -48.38 44.18
N LYS A 613 40.35 -49.11 43.06
CA LYS A 613 39.48 -48.78 41.93
C LYS A 613 37.99 -49.04 42.18
N ALA A 614 37.64 -49.80 43.22
CA ALA A 614 36.25 -50.13 43.56
C ALA A 614 35.63 -49.14 44.57
N VAL A 615 36.46 -48.36 45.28
CA VAL A 615 36.03 -47.40 46.33
C VAL A 615 36.09 -45.93 45.87
N GLN A 616 36.84 -45.63 44.80
CA GLN A 616 36.76 -44.35 44.05
C GLN A 616 35.70 -44.46 42.96
#